data_AF-A0A170Y7V0-F1
#
_entry.id   AF-A0A170Y7V0-F1
#
_cell.length_a   1.000
_cell.length_b   1.000
_cell.length_c   1.000
_cell.angle_alpha   90.00
_cell.angle_beta   90.00
_cell.angle_gamma   90.00
#
_symmetry.space_group_name_H-M   'P 1'
#
loop_
_entity.id
_entity.type
_entity.pdbx_description
1 polymer ?
#
loop_
_entity_poly.entity_id
_entity_poly.type
_entity_poly.pdbx_seq_one_letter_code
_entity_poly.pdbx_strand_id
1 'polypeptide(L)'
;MWYFLILVSILGLFGAIQHNQVMLFFYMVILFLLLLVQFSVACACLAVNMDEQKQLAEQGWSRVNMQLKAEVQKTFSCCGFDDKPHALNDSMGHPECIKDPICCPVGSPDDCRCTAPCMAKLQSTIDYAFKLCGGIGLFFSFTEFVGVWLTVRYRNQKDPRANPRAFL
;
A
#
# COMPACT_ATOMS: atom_id res chain seq x y z
N MET A 1 2.50 -0.70 13.05
CA MET A 1 1.91 -1.79 12.24
C MET A 1 2.32 -3.17 12.72
N TRP A 2 3.62 -3.47 12.81
CA TRP A 2 4.13 -4.79 13.25
C TRP A 2 3.70 -5.23 14.66
N TYR A 3 3.69 -4.33 15.64
CA TYR A 3 3.19 -4.64 17.00
C TYR A 3 1.73 -5.09 17.03
N PHE A 4 0.88 -4.46 16.22
CA PHE A 4 -0.54 -4.81 16.13
C PHE A 4 -0.74 -6.22 15.55
N LEU A 5 0.01 -6.56 14.49
CA LEU A 5 -0.05 -7.90 13.88
C LEU A 5 0.43 -8.99 14.85
N ILE A 6 1.47 -8.71 15.64
CA ILE A 6 1.95 -9.64 16.68
C ILE A 6 0.86 -9.87 17.74
N LEU A 7 0.20 -8.82 18.22
CA LEU A 7 -0.88 -8.94 19.20
C LEU A 7 -2.06 -9.77 18.69
N VAL A 8 -2.52 -9.51 17.46
CA VAL A 8 -3.60 -10.29 16.82
C VAL A 8 -3.20 -11.75 16.67
N SER A 9 -1.95 -12.02 16.30
CA SER A 9 -1.44 -13.40 16.16
C SER A 9 -1.40 -14.14 17.50
N ILE A 10 -0.96 -13.47 18.58
CA ILE A 10 -0.93 -14.03 19.94
C ILE A 10 -2.36 -14.32 20.42
N LEU A 11 -3.30 -13.38 20.22
CA LEU A 11 -4.70 -13.58 20.59
C LEU A 11 -5.34 -14.76 19.83
N GLY A 12 -5.04 -14.89 18.53
CA GLY A 12 -5.48 -16.05 17.74
C GLY A 12 -4.92 -17.37 18.26
N LEU A 13 -3.63 -17.41 18.60
CA LEU A 13 -2.97 -18.60 19.14
C LEU A 13 -3.53 -19.01 20.51
N PHE A 14 -3.64 -18.08 21.45
CA PHE A 14 -4.22 -18.34 22.78
C PHE A 14 -5.69 -18.74 22.69
N GLY A 15 -6.47 -18.09 21.82
CA GLY A 15 -7.87 -18.42 21.58
C GLY A 15 -8.07 -19.85 21.06
N ALA A 16 -7.16 -20.32 20.20
CA ALA A 16 -7.18 -21.70 19.70
C ALA A 16 -6.73 -22.73 20.76
N ILE A 17 -5.67 -22.45 21.52
CA ILE A 17 -5.12 -23.39 22.51
C ILE A 17 -6.05 -23.57 23.72
N GLN A 18 -6.61 -22.47 24.25
CA GLN A 18 -7.43 -22.54 25.47
C GLN A 18 -8.87 -23.00 25.22
N HIS A 19 -9.29 -23.23 23.97
CA HIS A 19 -10.71 -23.44 23.62
C HIS A 19 -11.63 -22.35 24.23
N ASN A 20 -11.09 -21.15 24.50
CA ASN A 20 -11.81 -20.10 25.18
C ASN A 20 -12.72 -19.37 24.17
N GLN A 21 -13.99 -19.80 24.15
CA GLN A 21 -15.03 -19.31 23.24
C GLN A 21 -15.16 -17.78 23.20
N VAL A 22 -14.85 -17.11 24.32
CA VAL A 22 -14.91 -15.65 24.43
C VAL A 22 -13.74 -14.98 23.70
N MET A 23 -12.51 -15.47 23.86
CA MET A 23 -11.35 -14.91 23.13
C MET A 23 -11.48 -15.14 21.63
N LEU A 24 -11.96 -16.31 21.21
CA LEU A 24 -12.15 -16.62 19.80
C LEU A 24 -13.22 -15.73 19.15
N PHE A 25 -14.24 -15.32 19.92
CA PHE A 25 -15.24 -14.35 19.45
C PHE A 25 -14.62 -12.97 19.19
N PHE A 26 -13.84 -12.44 20.13
CA PHE A 26 -13.14 -11.17 19.91
C PHE A 26 -12.18 -11.24 18.72
N TYR A 27 -11.47 -12.36 18.57
CA TYR A 27 -10.60 -12.58 17.42
C TYR A 27 -11.37 -12.55 16.09
N MET A 28 -12.52 -13.23 15.99
CA MET A 28 -13.37 -13.17 14.79
C MET A 28 -13.87 -11.75 14.48
N VAL A 29 -14.29 -11.00 15.51
CA VAL A 29 -14.76 -9.61 15.34
C VAL A 29 -13.61 -8.73 14.83
N ILE A 30 -12.41 -8.85 15.40
CA ILE A 30 -11.24 -8.09 14.97
C ILE A 30 -10.87 -8.44 13.53
N LEU A 31 -10.79 -9.73 13.18
CA LEU A 31 -10.51 -10.16 11.80
C LEU A 31 -11.55 -9.64 10.81
N PHE A 32 -12.83 -9.65 11.19
CA PHE A 32 -13.89 -9.12 10.34
C PHE A 32 -13.76 -7.61 10.12
N LEU A 33 -13.38 -6.84 11.16
CA LEU A 33 -13.11 -5.41 11.00
C LEU A 33 -11.88 -5.15 10.13
N LEU A 34 -10.82 -5.96 10.27
CA LEU A 34 -9.64 -5.88 9.41
C LEU A 34 -9.98 -6.18 7.97
N LEU A 35 -10.79 -7.21 7.72
CA LEU A 35 -11.30 -7.56 6.40
C LEU A 35 -12.02 -6.38 5.74
N LEU A 36 -12.93 -5.71 6.46
CA LEU A 36 -13.68 -4.58 5.92
C LEU A 36 -12.75 -3.42 5.55
N VAL A 37 -11.79 -3.08 6.42
CA VAL A 37 -10.85 -1.99 6.17
C VAL A 37 -9.92 -2.34 5.01
N GLN A 38 -9.29 -3.52 5.00
CA GLN A 38 -8.39 -3.94 3.93
C GLN A 38 -9.09 -4.01 2.58
N PHE A 39 -10.29 -4.60 2.54
CA PHE A 39 -11.08 -4.68 1.32
C PHE A 39 -11.43 -3.29 0.80
N SER A 40 -11.88 -2.39 1.69
CA SER A 40 -12.21 -1.02 1.30
C SER A 40 -11.02 -0.25 0.73
N VAL A 41 -9.86 -0.31 1.39
CA VAL A 41 -8.63 0.35 0.93
C VAL A 41 -8.12 -0.29 -0.37
N ALA A 42 -8.18 -1.61 -0.48
CA ALA A 42 -7.77 -2.32 -1.68
C ALA A 42 -8.62 -1.93 -2.90
N CYS A 43 -9.94 -1.88 -2.72
CA CYS A 43 -10.86 -1.38 -3.75
C CYS A 43 -10.61 0.09 -4.07
N ALA A 44 -10.39 0.95 -3.07
CA ALA A 44 -10.08 2.36 -3.29
C ALA A 44 -8.81 2.54 -4.12
N CYS A 45 -7.71 1.85 -3.78
CA CYS A 45 -6.47 1.87 -4.55
C CYS A 45 -6.68 1.43 -6.00
N LEU A 46 -7.48 0.39 -6.25
CA LEU A 46 -7.76 -0.08 -7.62
C LEU A 46 -8.70 0.84 -8.41
N ALA A 47 -9.51 1.64 -7.72
CA ALA A 47 -10.48 2.54 -8.33
C ALA A 47 -9.91 3.92 -8.68
N VAL A 48 -8.73 4.29 -8.16
CA VAL A 48 -8.10 5.59 -8.42
C VAL A 48 -7.85 5.77 -9.92
N ASN A 49 -8.33 6.87 -10.48
CA ASN A 49 -8.19 7.20 -11.90
C ASN A 49 -6.97 8.10 -12.19
N MET A 50 -6.73 8.39 -13.48
CA MET A 50 -5.57 9.16 -13.92
C MET A 50 -5.54 10.59 -13.37
N ASP A 51 -6.68 11.25 -13.23
CA ASP A 51 -6.77 12.62 -12.74
C ASP A 51 -6.42 12.70 -11.24
N GLU A 52 -6.94 11.77 -10.45
CA GLU A 52 -6.59 11.65 -9.03
C GLU A 52 -5.10 11.32 -8.84
N GLN A 53 -4.54 10.41 -9.65
CA GLN A 53 -3.11 10.11 -9.62
C GLN A 53 -2.25 11.34 -9.93
N LYS A 54 -2.68 12.16 -10.90
CA LYS A 54 -1.98 13.40 -11.24
C LYS A 54 -2.02 14.41 -10.08
N GLN A 55 -3.18 14.57 -9.43
CA GLN A 55 -3.30 15.45 -8.27
C GLN A 55 -2.41 14.98 -7.10
N LEU A 56 -2.33 13.67 -6.86
CA LEU A 56 -1.45 13.10 -5.84
C LEU A 56 0.03 13.35 -6.18
N ALA A 57 0.41 13.20 -7.45
CA ALA A 57 1.76 13.52 -7.90
C ALA A 57 2.09 15.01 -7.72
N GLU A 58 1.16 15.90 -8.06
CA GLU A 58 1.31 17.35 -7.91
C GLU A 58 1.45 17.77 -6.45
N GLN A 59 0.54 17.31 -5.59
CA GLN A 59 0.59 17.58 -4.15
C GLN A 59 1.82 16.94 -3.49
N GLY A 60 2.23 15.76 -3.94
CA GLY A 60 3.46 15.11 -3.51
C GLY A 60 4.66 15.98 -3.85
N TRP A 61 4.78 16.37 -5.12
CA TRP A 61 5.87 17.21 -5.61
C TRP A 61 5.95 18.56 -4.90
N SER A 62 4.81 19.22 -4.67
CA SER A 62 4.77 20.54 -4.05
C SER A 62 5.16 20.55 -2.58
N ARG A 63 5.09 19.39 -1.90
CA ARG A 63 5.35 19.25 -0.46
C ARG A 63 6.74 18.71 -0.15
N VAL A 64 7.36 17.99 -1.08
CA VAL A 64 8.68 17.41 -0.86
C VAL A 64 9.79 18.44 -0.99
N ASN A 65 10.89 18.21 -0.30
CA ASN A 65 12.04 19.10 -0.31
C ASN A 65 12.88 18.96 -1.59
N MET A 66 13.80 19.91 -1.79
CA MET A 66 14.65 19.96 -2.98
C MET A 66 15.55 18.73 -3.15
N GLN A 67 15.96 18.11 -2.04
CA GLN A 67 16.78 16.89 -2.06
C GLN A 67 16.00 15.70 -2.63
N LEU A 68 14.77 15.48 -2.15
CA LEU A 68 13.93 14.41 -2.65
C LEU A 68 13.52 14.65 -4.10
N LYS A 69 13.31 15.90 -4.53
CA LYS A 69 13.11 16.24 -5.95
C LYS A 69 14.33 15.85 -6.80
N ALA A 70 15.55 16.09 -6.33
CA ALA A 70 16.78 15.67 -7.02
C ALA A 70 16.85 14.14 -7.13
N GLU A 71 16.49 13.41 -6.07
CA GLU A 71 16.43 11.95 -6.10
C GLU A 71 15.38 11.44 -7.08
N VAL A 72 14.18 12.03 -7.09
CA VAL A 72 13.13 11.67 -8.06
C VAL A 72 13.62 11.89 -9.49
N GLN A 73 14.23 13.04 -9.79
CA GLN A 73 14.79 13.32 -11.12
C GLN A 73 15.85 12.29 -11.53
N LYS A 74 16.71 11.88 -10.59
CA LYS A 74 17.73 10.85 -10.81
C LYS A 74 17.13 9.45 -11.00
N THR A 75 16.17 9.06 -10.18
CA THR A 75 15.55 7.73 -10.19
C THR A 75 14.69 7.49 -11.42
N PHE A 76 14.01 8.54 -11.89
CA PHE A 76 13.10 8.46 -13.04
C PHE A 76 13.68 9.02 -14.35
N SER A 77 14.94 9.47 -14.32
CA SER A 77 15.64 10.10 -15.45
C SER A 77 14.76 11.17 -16.13
N CYS A 78 14.28 12.11 -15.33
CA CYS A 78 13.35 13.17 -15.72
C CYS A 78 13.80 14.52 -15.14
N CYS A 79 13.16 15.61 -15.57
CA CYS A 79 13.52 16.98 -15.20
C CYS A 79 12.26 17.82 -15.03
N GLY A 80 12.13 18.47 -13.86
CA GLY A 80 10.94 19.26 -13.53
C GLY A 80 9.66 18.42 -13.37
N PHE A 81 8.63 19.03 -12.78
CA PHE A 81 7.35 18.35 -12.62
C PHE A 81 6.59 18.28 -13.94
N ASP A 82 6.35 19.44 -14.56
CA ASP A 82 5.70 19.63 -15.85
C ASP A 82 6.57 20.52 -16.76
N ASP A 83 6.13 20.77 -17.99
CA ASP A 83 6.86 21.56 -18.98
C ASP A 83 6.86 23.08 -18.69
N LYS A 84 6.29 23.50 -17.55
CA LYS A 84 6.18 24.92 -17.21
C LYS A 84 7.44 25.39 -16.47
N PRO A 85 7.91 26.62 -16.75
CA PRO A 85 9.02 27.19 -16.00
C PRO A 85 8.55 27.55 -14.58
N HIS A 86 9.13 26.91 -13.58
CA HIS A 86 8.91 27.21 -12.16
C HIS A 86 10.17 27.84 -11.56
N ALA A 87 10.00 28.88 -10.76
CA ALA A 87 11.12 29.49 -10.05
C ALA A 87 11.67 28.52 -8.98
N LEU A 88 12.97 28.60 -8.69
CA LEU A 88 13.61 27.77 -7.66
C LEU A 88 12.99 27.93 -6.25
N ASN A 89 12.42 29.09 -5.98
CA ASN A 89 11.76 29.40 -4.70
C ASN A 89 10.28 28.97 -4.67
N ASP A 90 9.75 28.44 -5.78
CA ASP A 90 8.38 27.93 -5.84
C ASP A 90 8.32 26.50 -5.28
N SER A 91 7.21 26.20 -4.61
CA SER A 91 6.79 24.83 -4.26
C SER A 91 6.84 23.86 -5.43
N MET A 92 6.58 24.31 -6.66
CA MET A 92 6.65 23.47 -7.87
C MET A 92 8.02 23.48 -8.55
N GLY A 93 8.95 24.33 -8.09
CA GLY A 93 10.33 24.41 -8.54
C GLY A 93 11.12 23.12 -8.31
N HIS A 94 12.29 23.02 -8.93
CA HIS A 94 13.11 21.81 -8.91
C HIS A 94 14.61 22.13 -8.99
N PRO A 95 15.49 21.25 -8.47
CA PRO A 95 16.94 21.42 -8.58
C PRO A 95 17.42 21.25 -10.02
N GLU A 96 18.68 21.63 -10.27
CA GLU A 96 19.29 21.48 -11.58
C GLU A 96 19.15 20.06 -12.14
N CYS A 97 18.83 19.97 -13.41
CA CYS A 97 18.59 18.69 -14.06
C CYS A 97 19.90 17.97 -14.36
N ILE A 98 19.91 16.69 -14.04
CA ILE A 98 21.11 15.86 -14.06
C ILE A 98 21.34 15.35 -15.50
N LYS A 99 22.61 15.23 -15.87
CA LYS A 99 23.03 14.51 -17.07
C LYS A 99 22.98 13.01 -16.78
N ASP A 100 21.90 12.36 -17.19
CA ASP A 100 21.69 10.92 -17.03
C ASP A 100 22.05 10.20 -18.34
N PRO A 101 22.84 9.11 -18.34
CA PRO A 101 23.17 8.35 -19.55
C PRO A 101 21.94 7.84 -20.33
N ILE A 102 20.78 7.67 -19.68
CA ILE A 102 19.53 7.28 -20.33
C ILE A 102 19.01 8.39 -21.25
N CYS A 103 19.07 9.64 -20.81
CA CYS A 103 18.65 10.81 -21.60
C CYS A 103 19.78 11.34 -22.50
N CYS A 104 21.02 11.20 -22.04
CA CYS A 104 22.22 11.80 -22.60
C CYS A 104 23.27 10.71 -22.86
N PRO A 105 23.10 9.93 -23.95
CA PRO A 105 24.05 8.88 -24.32
C PRO A 105 25.44 9.44 -24.64
N VAL A 106 26.44 8.55 -24.69
CA VAL A 106 27.83 8.91 -24.99
C VAL A 106 27.93 9.57 -26.37
N GLY A 107 28.53 10.75 -26.42
CA GLY A 107 28.57 11.60 -27.62
C GLY A 107 27.52 12.71 -27.65
N SER A 108 26.65 12.79 -26.63
CA SER A 108 25.76 13.94 -26.44
C SER A 108 26.54 15.22 -26.09
N PRO A 109 26.02 16.41 -26.45
CA PRO A 109 26.63 17.69 -26.11
C PRO A 109 26.92 17.80 -24.60
N ASP A 110 27.92 18.60 -24.23
CA ASP A 110 28.28 18.79 -22.82
C ASP A 110 27.10 19.31 -22.00
N ASP A 111 26.25 20.15 -22.59
CA ASP A 111 25.03 20.72 -21.98
C ASP A 111 23.77 19.82 -22.13
N CYS A 112 23.93 18.53 -22.43
CA CYS A 112 22.78 17.62 -22.48
C CYS A 112 22.15 17.43 -21.09
N ARG A 113 20.82 17.55 -21.03
CA ARG A 113 19.99 17.33 -19.83
C ARG A 113 18.75 16.51 -20.20
N CYS A 114 18.21 15.74 -19.25
CA CYS A 114 16.87 15.18 -19.42
C CYS A 114 15.86 16.33 -19.57
N THR A 115 15.00 16.27 -20.59
CA THR A 115 13.94 17.28 -20.82
C THR A 115 12.54 16.75 -20.54
N ALA A 116 12.40 15.44 -20.35
CA ALA A 116 11.09 14.84 -20.10
C ALA A 116 10.58 15.19 -18.69
N PRO A 117 9.32 15.65 -18.54
CA PRO A 117 8.74 15.99 -17.26
C PRO A 117 8.53 14.75 -16.38
N CYS A 118 8.73 14.91 -15.07
CA CYS A 118 8.59 13.83 -14.10
C CYS A 118 7.13 13.40 -13.89
N MET A 119 6.14 14.25 -14.19
CA MET A 119 4.72 13.94 -13.99
C MET A 119 4.34 12.56 -14.55
N ALA A 120 4.64 12.29 -15.83
CA ALA A 120 4.21 11.06 -16.48
C ALA A 120 4.83 9.80 -15.82
N LYS A 121 6.10 9.90 -15.41
CA LYS A 121 6.80 8.82 -14.70
C LYS A 121 6.24 8.60 -13.30
N LEU A 122 6.00 9.68 -12.57
CA LEU A 122 5.36 9.66 -11.26
C LEU A 122 3.96 9.06 -11.33
N GLN A 123 3.13 9.51 -12.26
CA GLN A 123 1.78 8.99 -12.46
C GLN A 123 1.79 7.48 -12.76
N SER A 124 2.65 7.03 -13.67
CA SER A 124 2.77 5.60 -13.98
C SER A 124 3.22 4.76 -12.77
N THR A 125 4.05 5.33 -11.91
CA THR A 125 4.54 4.67 -10.70
C THR A 125 3.47 4.61 -9.61
N ILE A 126 2.68 5.68 -9.45
CA ILE A 126 1.53 5.72 -8.56
C ILE A 126 0.48 4.70 -9.02
N ASP A 127 0.16 4.66 -10.32
CA ASP A 127 -0.74 3.66 -10.91
C ASP A 127 -0.31 2.23 -10.60
N TYR A 128 0.97 1.93 -10.86
CA TYR A 128 1.55 0.62 -10.58
C TYR A 128 1.48 0.29 -9.08
N ALA A 129 1.87 1.23 -8.21
CA ALA A 129 1.86 1.04 -6.77
C ALA A 129 0.45 0.79 -6.24
N PHE A 130 -0.56 1.53 -6.71
CA PHE A 130 -1.94 1.33 -6.30
C PHE A 130 -2.53 0.01 -6.79
N LYS A 131 -2.25 -0.39 -8.04
CA LYS A 131 -2.65 -1.70 -8.55
C LYS A 131 -2.02 -2.85 -7.77
N LEU A 132 -0.74 -2.74 -7.46
CA LEU A 132 0.00 -3.73 -6.68
C LEU A 132 -0.53 -3.81 -5.25
N CYS A 133 -0.62 -2.67 -4.54
CA CYS A 133 -1.12 -2.60 -3.17
C CYS A 133 -2.58 -3.07 -3.08
N GLY A 134 -3.42 -2.66 -4.02
CA GLY A 134 -4.81 -3.10 -4.10
C GLY A 134 -4.94 -4.59 -4.37
N GLY A 135 -4.15 -5.14 -5.30
CA GLY A 135 -4.10 -6.58 -5.56
C GLY A 135 -3.66 -7.40 -4.34
N ILE A 136 -2.59 -6.98 -3.66
CA ILE A 136 -2.12 -7.62 -2.42
C ILE A 136 -3.17 -7.53 -1.31
N GLY A 137 -3.81 -6.37 -1.14
CA GLY A 137 -4.87 -6.17 -0.15
C GLY A 137 -6.10 -7.05 -0.41
N LEU A 138 -6.50 -7.21 -1.68
CA LEU A 138 -7.59 -8.14 -2.05
C LEU A 138 -7.21 -9.60 -1.78
N PHE A 139 -5.97 -9.99 -2.05
CA PHE A 139 -5.50 -11.34 -1.74
C PHE A 139 -5.57 -11.64 -0.24
N PHE A 140 -5.06 -10.73 0.60
CA PHE A 140 -5.16 -10.89 2.05
C PHE A 140 -6.61 -10.89 2.54
N SER A 141 -7.45 -9.99 2.03
CA SER A 141 -8.89 -9.97 2.34
C SER A 141 -9.56 -11.31 2.03
N PHE A 142 -9.22 -11.94 0.90
CA PHE A 142 -9.72 -13.28 0.58
C PHE A 142 -9.27 -14.34 1.60
N THR A 143 -8.00 -14.33 1.99
CA THR A 143 -7.49 -15.26 3.01
C THR A 143 -8.13 -15.04 4.40
N GLU A 144 -8.37 -13.79 4.77
CA GLU A 144 -9.05 -13.43 6.03
C GLU A 144 -10.51 -13.87 6.02
N PHE A 145 -11.21 -13.72 4.90
CA PHE A 145 -12.58 -14.23 4.74
C PHE A 145 -12.64 -15.75 4.97
N VAL A 146 -11.71 -16.51 4.37
CA VAL A 146 -11.59 -17.95 4.60
C VAL A 146 -11.27 -18.24 6.07
N GLY A 147 -10.39 -17.45 6.70
CA GLY A 147 -10.06 -17.56 8.12
C GLY A 147 -11.27 -17.36 9.04
N VAL A 148 -12.07 -16.31 8.81
CA VAL A 148 -13.32 -16.06 9.53
C VAL A 148 -14.30 -17.22 9.33
N TRP A 149 -14.49 -17.68 8.09
CA TRP A 149 -15.37 -18.81 7.78
C TRP A 149 -14.94 -20.10 8.49
N LEU A 150 -13.65 -20.42 8.48
CA LEU A 150 -13.09 -21.58 9.19
C LEU A 150 -13.28 -21.46 10.70
N THR A 151 -13.05 -20.28 11.27
CA THR A 151 -13.19 -20.05 12.72
C THR A 151 -14.66 -20.17 13.15
N VAL A 152 -15.61 -19.65 12.36
CA VAL A 152 -17.05 -19.84 12.56
C VAL A 152 -17.40 -21.32 12.50
N ARG A 153 -16.90 -22.06 11.50
CA ARG A 153 -17.12 -23.50 11.37
C ARG A 153 -16.55 -24.26 12.57
N TYR A 154 -15.33 -23.95 13.00
CA TYR A 154 -14.67 -24.57 14.16
C TYR A 154 -15.45 -24.32 15.45
N ARG A 155 -15.92 -23.08 15.67
CA ARG A 155 -16.79 -22.76 16.82
C ARG A 155 -18.14 -23.50 16.77
N ASN A 156 -18.71 -23.67 15.58
CA ASN A 156 -19.98 -24.38 15.41
C ASN A 156 -19.85 -25.92 15.43
N GLN A 157 -18.63 -26.47 15.46
CA GLN A 157 -18.42 -27.88 15.74
C GLN A 157 -18.67 -28.14 17.23
N LYS A 158 -19.70 -28.94 17.53
CA LYS A 158 -20.05 -29.36 18.90
C LYS A 158 -18.83 -29.94 19.60
N ASP A 159 -18.58 -29.48 20.82
CA ASP A 159 -17.58 -30.06 21.72
C ASP A 159 -17.93 -31.55 21.97
N PRO A 160 -17.12 -32.52 21.49
CA PRO A 160 -17.42 -33.94 21.68
C PRO A 160 -17.37 -34.35 23.16
N ARG A 161 -16.80 -33.52 24.04
CA ARG A 161 -16.74 -33.75 25.48
C ARG A 161 -18.02 -33.35 26.21
N ALA A 162 -18.91 -32.56 25.59
CA ALA A 162 -20.22 -32.23 26.13
C ALA A 162 -21.28 -33.29 25.79
N ASN A 163 -20.89 -34.58 25.78
CA ASN A 163 -21.83 -35.68 25.64
C ASN A 163 -22.40 -36.00 27.04
N PRO A 164 -23.70 -35.77 27.32
CA PRO A 164 -24.30 -36.01 28.64
C PRO A 164 -24.30 -37.49 29.07
N ARG A 165 -23.88 -38.39 28.16
CA ARG A 165 -23.84 -39.84 28.37
C ARG A 165 -22.59 -40.34 29.11
N ALA A 166 -21.71 -39.46 29.60
CA ALA A 166 -20.58 -39.82 30.45
C ALA A 166 -20.92 -39.84 31.96
N PHE A 167 -22.18 -39.58 32.33
CA PHE A 167 -22.68 -39.59 33.71
C PHE A 167 -23.84 -40.57 33.95
N LEU A 168 -24.09 -41.52 33.03
CA LEU A 168 -25.01 -42.64 33.26
C LEU A 168 -24.22 -43.95 33.27
#